data_AF-A0A5D2HJE6-F1
#
_entry.id   AF-A0A5D2HJE6-F1
#
_cell.length_a   1.000
_cell.length_b   1.000
_cell.length_c   1.000
_cell.angle_alpha   90.00
_cell.angle_beta   90.00
_cell.angle_gamma   90.00
#
_symmetry.space_group_name_H-M   'P 1'
#
loop_
_entity.id
_entity.type
_entity.pdbx_description
1 polymer ?
#
loop_
_entity_poly.entity_id
_entity_poly.type
_entity_poly.pdbx_seq_one_letter_code
_entity_poly.pdbx_strand_id
1 'polypeptide(L)'
;MEWLAKALFLPFLLQLLVLLPIAMAEANVKLKWVLQNETTDRASPWLRNAANPRPRPGGCMFRPFICERGEHPPTARMRCCRNRCVDLNSDDAHCGLCALRCPFTWQCCRGVCINTNISPLNCGRCGNRCPFRVPCSFGMCGYAQPPPRPPRPFPPHPPRPFPPHPPRPIPPHPPRPFPPPHPHRPQPTPCPPTQPGPPPRTCPRGLPPPLKGDHSPSRS
;
A
#
# COMPACT_ATOMS: atom_id res chain seq x y z
N MET A 1 -65.37 -60.56 -52.78
CA MET A 1 -64.47 -59.45 -53.16
C MET A 1 -64.03 -58.61 -51.96
N GLU A 2 -64.90 -58.32 -50.99
CA GLU A 2 -64.59 -57.51 -49.77
C GLU A 2 -63.50 -58.08 -48.83
N TRP A 3 -63.38 -59.41 -48.71
CA TRP A 3 -62.45 -60.06 -47.77
C TRP A 3 -60.99 -60.08 -48.26
N LEU A 4 -60.77 -60.10 -49.57
CA LEU A 4 -59.43 -60.05 -50.16
C LEU A 4 -58.82 -58.64 -50.05
N ALA A 5 -59.65 -57.59 -50.15
CA ALA A 5 -59.21 -56.23 -49.90
C ALA A 5 -58.77 -56.07 -48.44
N LYS A 6 -59.57 -56.50 -47.46
CA LYS A 6 -59.22 -56.39 -46.03
C LYS A 6 -57.96 -57.19 -45.65
N ALA A 7 -57.76 -58.38 -46.25
CA ALA A 7 -56.60 -59.23 -45.98
C ALA A 7 -55.26 -58.63 -46.47
N LEU A 8 -55.29 -57.78 -47.50
CA LEU A 8 -54.09 -57.08 -48.00
C LEU A 8 -53.90 -55.70 -47.36
N PHE A 9 -54.99 -55.04 -46.95
CA PHE A 9 -54.92 -53.73 -46.28
C PHE A 9 -54.45 -53.81 -44.83
N LEU A 10 -54.83 -54.85 -44.07
CA LEU A 10 -54.39 -55.04 -42.68
C LEU A 10 -52.87 -55.14 -42.50
N PRO A 11 -52.13 -55.98 -43.25
CA PRO A 11 -50.68 -56.04 -43.13
C PRO A 11 -50.02 -54.75 -43.61
N PHE A 12 -50.57 -54.08 -44.63
CA PHE A 12 -50.05 -52.81 -45.13
C PHE A 12 -50.24 -51.68 -44.11
N LEU A 13 -51.41 -51.63 -43.45
CA LEU A 13 -51.71 -50.67 -42.38
C LEU A 13 -50.83 -50.92 -41.15
N LEU A 14 -50.61 -52.19 -40.78
CA LEU A 14 -49.71 -52.57 -39.68
C LEU A 14 -48.25 -52.20 -40.00
N GLN A 15 -47.81 -52.42 -41.24
CA GLN A 15 -46.48 -52.05 -41.71
C GLN A 15 -46.28 -50.53 -41.73
N LEU A 16 -47.30 -49.75 -42.12
CA LEU A 16 -47.30 -48.29 -42.02
C LEU A 16 -47.25 -47.81 -40.56
N LEU A 17 -48.05 -48.41 -39.67
CA LEU A 17 -48.08 -48.06 -38.25
C LEU A 17 -46.75 -48.34 -37.53
N VAL A 18 -45.98 -49.33 -37.99
CA VAL A 18 -44.65 -49.64 -37.42
C VAL A 18 -43.55 -48.78 -38.04
N LEU A 19 -43.59 -48.50 -39.34
CA LEU A 19 -42.54 -47.73 -40.02
C LEU A 19 -42.61 -46.22 -39.76
N LEU A 20 -43.81 -45.65 -39.59
CA LEU A 20 -44.00 -44.22 -39.31
C LEU A 20 -43.26 -43.75 -38.04
N PRO A 21 -43.37 -44.41 -36.86
CA PRO A 21 -42.68 -43.98 -35.65
C PRO A 21 -41.15 -44.15 -35.75
N ILE A 22 -40.66 -45.16 -36.49
CA ILE A 22 -39.22 -45.39 -36.71
C ILE A 22 -38.62 -44.24 -37.55
N ALA A 23 -39.29 -43.85 -38.64
CA ALA A 23 -38.85 -42.73 -39.47
C ALA A 23 -38.85 -41.38 -38.70
N MET A 24 -39.84 -41.18 -37.83
CA MET A 24 -39.93 -39.98 -36.98
C MET A 24 -38.85 -39.96 -35.88
N ALA A 25 -38.42 -41.12 -35.38
CA ALA A 25 -37.32 -41.21 -34.40
C ALA A 25 -35.98 -40.77 -35.01
N GLU A 26 -35.66 -41.20 -36.23
CA GLU A 26 -34.41 -40.82 -36.92
C GLU A 26 -34.37 -39.32 -37.27
N ALA A 27 -35.50 -38.76 -37.70
CA ALA A 27 -35.62 -37.33 -38.02
C ALA A 27 -35.45 -36.43 -36.77
N ASN A 28 -36.05 -36.83 -35.64
CA ASN A 28 -35.94 -36.08 -34.37
C ASN A 28 -34.53 -36.14 -33.78
N VAL A 29 -33.85 -37.28 -33.92
CA VAL A 29 -32.45 -37.43 -33.50
C VAL A 29 -31.56 -36.49 -34.33
N LYS A 30 -31.69 -36.49 -35.66
CA LYS A 30 -30.92 -35.61 -36.54
C LYS A 30 -31.17 -34.12 -36.27
N LEU A 31 -32.42 -33.72 -36.00
CA LEU A 31 -32.77 -32.34 -35.66
C LEU A 31 -32.17 -31.91 -34.31
N LYS A 32 -32.22 -32.79 -33.30
CA LYS A 32 -31.66 -32.50 -31.96
C LYS A 32 -30.14 -32.36 -31.98
N TRP A 33 -29.44 -33.22 -32.74
CA TRP A 33 -27.99 -33.13 -32.93
C TRP A 33 -27.56 -31.88 -33.70
N VAL A 34 -28.30 -31.49 -34.75
CA VAL A 34 -28.01 -30.26 -35.52
C VAL A 34 -28.25 -29.01 -34.66
N LEU A 35 -29.33 -28.96 -33.88
CA LEU A 35 -29.64 -27.81 -33.02
C LEU A 35 -28.67 -27.66 -31.83
N GLN A 36 -28.18 -28.78 -31.27
CA GLN A 36 -27.19 -28.76 -30.17
C GLN A 36 -25.78 -28.43 -30.67
N ASN A 37 -25.36 -28.90 -31.84
CA ASN A 37 -24.03 -28.60 -32.37
C ASN A 37 -23.90 -27.15 -32.87
N GLU A 38 -24.99 -26.52 -33.35
CA GLU A 38 -24.92 -25.15 -33.84
C GLU A 38 -24.91 -24.09 -32.72
N THR A 39 -25.57 -24.38 -31.59
CA THR A 39 -25.73 -23.40 -30.49
C THR A 39 -24.54 -23.38 -29.54
N THR A 40 -23.85 -24.50 -29.35
CA THR A 40 -22.73 -24.58 -28.40
C THR A 40 -21.39 -24.18 -29.02
N ASP A 41 -21.14 -24.45 -30.31
CA ASP A 41 -19.82 -24.21 -30.93
C ASP A 41 -19.62 -22.83 -31.57
N ARG A 42 -20.69 -22.13 -31.97
CA ARG A 42 -20.60 -20.74 -32.51
C ARG A 42 -20.81 -19.64 -31.48
N ALA A 43 -21.09 -19.99 -30.23
CA ALA A 43 -21.29 -19.01 -29.18
C ALA A 43 -19.97 -18.24 -28.93
N SER A 44 -20.02 -16.91 -29.05
CA SER A 44 -18.87 -16.07 -28.75
C SER A 44 -18.38 -16.35 -27.32
N PRO A 45 -17.07 -16.19 -27.03
CA PRO A 45 -16.54 -16.35 -25.67
C PRO A 45 -17.32 -15.54 -24.64
N TRP A 46 -17.87 -14.39 -25.06
CA TRP A 46 -18.74 -13.55 -24.25
C TRP A 46 -20.09 -14.22 -23.95
N LEU A 47 -20.78 -14.77 -24.96
CA LEU A 47 -22.04 -15.49 -24.78
C LEU A 47 -21.87 -16.73 -23.88
N ARG A 48 -20.76 -17.46 -24.04
CA ARG A 48 -20.42 -18.62 -23.18
C ARG A 48 -20.22 -18.21 -21.72
N ASN A 49 -19.55 -17.09 -21.47
CA ASN A 49 -19.33 -16.57 -20.12
C ASN A 49 -20.60 -15.93 -19.51
N ALA A 50 -21.52 -15.43 -20.34
CA ALA A 50 -22.82 -14.93 -19.89
C ALA A 50 -23.81 -16.07 -19.57
N ALA A 51 -23.77 -17.16 -20.35
CA ALA A 51 -24.61 -18.34 -20.14
C ALA A 51 -24.11 -19.22 -18.97
N ASN A 52 -22.79 -19.29 -18.77
CA ASN A 52 -22.16 -20.01 -17.66
C ASN A 52 -21.15 -19.07 -16.97
N PRO A 53 -21.61 -18.06 -16.22
CA PRO A 53 -20.69 -17.24 -15.45
C PRO A 53 -19.93 -18.16 -14.52
N ARG A 54 -18.60 -18.20 -14.67
CA ARG A 54 -17.76 -18.83 -13.65
C ARG A 54 -18.19 -18.22 -12.32
N PRO A 55 -18.55 -19.03 -11.30
CA PRO A 55 -18.84 -18.49 -9.99
C PRO A 55 -17.65 -17.60 -9.64
N ARG A 56 -17.89 -16.31 -9.38
CA ARG A 56 -16.84 -15.45 -8.83
C ARG A 56 -16.20 -16.27 -7.72
N PRO A 57 -14.86 -16.47 -7.71
CA PRO A 57 -14.23 -17.30 -6.71
C PRO A 57 -14.83 -16.92 -5.38
N GLY A 58 -15.52 -17.87 -4.74
CA GLY A 58 -16.10 -17.61 -3.43
C GLY A 58 -14.97 -17.01 -2.60
N GLY A 59 -15.22 -15.88 -1.96
CA GLY A 59 -14.22 -15.28 -1.10
C GLY A 59 -13.84 -16.23 0.03
N CYS A 60 -13.12 -15.74 1.02
CA CYS A 60 -12.60 -16.63 2.06
C CYS A 60 -13.66 -17.23 3.00
N MET A 61 -14.95 -16.88 2.88
CA MET A 61 -16.00 -17.27 3.84
C MET A 61 -16.15 -18.79 3.99
N PHE A 62 -16.06 -19.54 2.90
CA PHE A 62 -16.12 -21.02 2.92
C PHE A 62 -14.74 -21.68 2.85
N ARG A 63 -13.68 -20.89 2.69
CA ARG A 63 -12.30 -21.36 2.53
C ARG A 63 -11.34 -20.42 3.28
N PRO A 64 -11.41 -20.33 4.62
CA PRO A 64 -10.64 -19.33 5.38
C PRO A 64 -9.11 -19.50 5.22
N PHE A 65 -8.65 -20.72 5.02
CA PHE A 65 -7.24 -21.07 4.79
C PHE A 65 -6.61 -20.41 3.55
N ILE A 66 -7.40 -19.88 2.61
CA ILE A 66 -6.86 -19.17 1.44
C ILE A 66 -6.18 -17.86 1.84
N CYS A 67 -6.58 -17.27 2.96
CA CYS A 67 -5.97 -16.02 3.45
C CYS A 67 -4.55 -16.26 3.97
N GLU A 68 -4.28 -17.46 4.48
CA GLU A 68 -2.97 -17.83 5.02
C GLU A 68 -1.99 -18.30 3.94
N ARG A 69 -2.48 -18.52 2.70
CA ARG A 69 -1.72 -19.07 1.59
C ARG A 69 -1.47 -17.98 0.54
N GLY A 70 -0.35 -17.27 0.61
CA GLY A 70 -0.01 -16.24 -0.38
C GLY A 70 1.30 -15.47 -0.12
N GLU A 71 1.58 -14.50 -0.99
CA GLU A 71 2.76 -13.62 -1.01
C GLU A 71 2.64 -12.42 -0.05
N HIS A 72 2.11 -12.64 1.15
CA HIS A 72 2.06 -11.57 2.16
C HIS A 72 3.40 -11.47 2.90
N PRO A 73 3.75 -10.29 3.46
CA PRO A 73 4.93 -10.16 4.30
C PRO A 73 4.92 -11.21 5.42
N PRO A 74 6.06 -11.77 5.83
CA PRO A 74 6.12 -12.80 6.87
C PRO A 74 5.59 -12.32 8.23
N THR A 75 5.50 -11.00 8.43
CA THR A 75 4.92 -10.37 9.62
C THR A 75 3.40 -10.20 9.56
N ALA A 76 2.77 -10.43 8.42
CA ALA A 76 1.36 -10.18 8.20
C ALA A 76 0.53 -11.39 8.67
N ARG A 77 -0.58 -11.13 9.37
CA ARG A 77 -1.45 -12.19 9.90
C ARG A 77 -2.82 -12.10 9.24
N MET A 78 -2.92 -12.68 8.05
CA MET A 78 -4.13 -12.65 7.24
C MET A 78 -5.21 -13.58 7.78
N ARG A 79 -6.40 -13.04 8.01
CA ARG A 79 -7.59 -13.82 8.43
C ARG A 79 -8.80 -13.43 7.60
N CYS A 80 -9.72 -14.38 7.48
CA CYS A 80 -10.97 -14.12 6.79
C CYS A 80 -11.92 -13.32 7.69
N CYS A 81 -12.24 -12.09 7.30
CA CYS A 81 -13.26 -11.25 7.92
C CYS A 81 -14.31 -10.89 6.85
N ARG A 82 -15.57 -11.29 7.07
CA ARG A 82 -16.71 -11.01 6.15
C ARG A 82 -16.38 -11.30 4.68
N ASN A 83 -15.91 -12.52 4.40
CA ASN A 83 -15.58 -13.00 3.04
C ASN A 83 -14.38 -12.30 2.37
N ARG A 84 -13.58 -11.53 3.12
CA ARG A 84 -12.33 -10.90 2.65
C ARG A 84 -11.15 -11.25 3.56
N CYS A 85 -9.97 -11.40 2.98
CA CYS A 85 -8.73 -11.55 3.74
C CYS A 85 -8.25 -10.18 4.19
N VAL A 86 -7.98 -10.01 5.48
CA VAL A 86 -7.50 -8.76 6.08
C VAL A 86 -6.33 -9.04 7.02
N ASP A 87 -5.42 -8.08 7.16
CA ASP A 87 -4.25 -8.20 8.03
C ASP A 87 -4.59 -7.83 9.47
N LEU A 88 -4.61 -8.80 10.37
CA LEU A 88 -4.85 -8.50 11.78
C LEU A 88 -3.66 -7.80 12.45
N ASN A 89 -2.49 -7.72 11.83
CA ASN A 89 -1.31 -7.12 12.44
C ASN A 89 -1.10 -5.63 12.15
N SER A 90 -1.74 -5.10 11.11
CA SER A 90 -1.53 -3.72 10.64
C SER A 90 -2.81 -2.96 10.29
N ASP A 91 -3.95 -3.64 10.11
CA ASP A 91 -5.21 -3.00 9.80
C ASP A 91 -5.86 -2.40 11.06
N ASP A 92 -5.98 -1.07 11.09
CA ASP A 92 -6.58 -0.33 12.20
C ASP A 92 -8.06 -0.65 12.43
N ALA A 93 -8.77 -1.20 11.43
CA ALA A 93 -10.17 -1.59 11.56
C ALA A 93 -10.37 -3.07 11.97
N HIS A 94 -9.30 -3.87 11.91
CA HIS A 94 -9.30 -5.30 12.18
C HIS A 94 -8.12 -5.72 13.06
N CYS A 95 -7.71 -4.89 14.01
CA CYS A 95 -6.47 -5.10 14.75
C CYS A 95 -6.61 -6.25 15.74
N GLY A 96 -5.79 -7.30 15.57
CA GLY A 96 -5.80 -8.51 16.41
C GLY A 96 -6.99 -9.43 16.17
N LEU A 97 -8.18 -8.89 15.89
CA LEU A 97 -9.43 -9.61 15.60
C LEU A 97 -10.29 -8.85 14.58
N CYS A 98 -11.16 -9.59 13.88
CA CYS A 98 -12.08 -9.00 12.91
C CYS A 98 -12.97 -7.93 13.56
N ALA A 99 -13.07 -6.77 12.91
CA ALA A 99 -13.89 -5.63 13.35
C ALA A 99 -13.48 -5.03 14.70
N LEU A 100 -12.30 -5.39 15.23
CA LEU A 100 -11.71 -4.69 16.36
C LEU A 100 -10.97 -3.45 15.85
N ARG A 101 -11.64 -2.31 15.93
CA ARG A 101 -11.09 -1.03 15.48
C ARG A 101 -10.26 -0.36 16.57
N CYS A 102 -9.08 0.13 16.21
CA CYS A 102 -8.27 0.93 17.11
C CYS A 102 -8.93 2.27 17.45
N PRO A 103 -8.75 2.78 18.69
CA PRO A 103 -9.23 4.10 19.07
C PRO A 103 -8.68 5.22 18.16
N PHE A 104 -9.32 6.38 18.19
CA PHE A 104 -8.89 7.52 17.40
C PHE A 104 -7.42 7.88 17.69
N THR A 105 -6.62 8.09 16.63
CA THR A 105 -5.14 8.30 16.62
C THR A 105 -4.24 7.11 16.97
N TRP A 106 -4.81 5.96 17.32
CA TRP A 106 -4.02 4.75 17.58
C TRP A 106 -3.82 3.97 16.29
N GLN A 107 -2.70 3.25 16.23
CA GLN A 107 -2.34 2.42 15.09
C GLN A 107 -2.23 0.95 15.52
N CYS A 108 -2.62 0.04 14.63
CA CYS A 108 -2.44 -1.39 14.85
C CYS A 108 -0.98 -1.79 14.65
N CYS A 109 -0.34 -2.17 15.75
CA CYS A 109 1.03 -2.65 15.77
C CYS A 109 1.07 -4.09 16.25
N ARG A 110 1.29 -5.03 15.30
CA ARG A 110 1.41 -6.47 15.59
C ARG A 110 0.17 -7.04 16.30
N GLY A 111 -1.00 -6.57 15.89
CA GLY A 111 -2.29 -7.02 16.42
C GLY A 111 -2.71 -6.37 17.73
N VAL A 112 -2.00 -5.32 18.14
CA VAL A 112 -2.34 -4.52 19.32
C VAL A 112 -2.44 -3.06 18.92
N CYS A 113 -3.52 -2.40 19.33
CA CYS A 113 -3.65 -0.97 19.15
C CYS A 113 -2.65 -0.25 20.05
N ILE A 114 -1.82 0.62 19.47
CA ILE A 114 -0.83 1.42 20.19
C ILE A 114 -1.00 2.89 19.84
N ASN A 115 -0.92 3.75 20.85
CA ASN A 115 -0.82 5.20 20.63
C ASN A 115 0.59 5.57 20.18
N THR A 116 0.78 5.70 18.87
CA THR A 116 2.08 6.06 18.27
C THR A 116 2.48 7.51 18.56
N ASN A 117 1.59 8.34 19.10
CA ASN A 117 1.93 9.72 19.45
C ASN A 117 2.76 9.86 20.73
N ILE A 118 2.67 8.87 21.62
CA ILE A 118 3.29 8.92 22.96
C ILE A 118 4.15 7.69 23.27
N SER A 119 3.99 6.60 22.51
CA SER A 119 4.74 5.36 22.74
C SER A 119 6.21 5.52 22.34
N PRO A 120 7.18 5.46 23.28
CA PRO A 120 8.61 5.58 22.96
C PRO A 120 9.14 4.41 22.15
N LEU A 121 8.43 3.28 22.09
CA LEU A 121 8.79 2.10 21.30
C LEU A 121 8.14 2.07 19.90
N ASN A 122 7.17 2.96 19.64
CA ASN A 122 6.38 2.97 18.42
C ASN A 122 6.07 4.42 17.99
N CYS A 123 7.04 5.31 18.11
CA CYS A 123 6.84 6.75 17.96
C CYS A 123 6.58 7.12 16.50
N GLY A 124 5.40 7.64 16.19
CA GLY A 124 4.97 8.01 14.84
C GLY A 124 4.65 6.82 13.91
N ARG A 125 5.22 5.64 14.16
CA ARG A 125 4.92 4.37 13.46
C ARG A 125 5.33 3.17 14.31
N CYS A 126 4.74 2.02 14.01
CA CYS A 126 5.08 0.76 14.67
C CYS A 126 6.59 0.43 14.57
N GLY A 127 7.17 -0.02 15.68
CA GLY A 127 8.57 -0.40 15.79
C GLY A 127 9.58 0.76 15.79
N ASN A 128 9.14 2.01 15.68
CA ASN A 128 10.05 3.16 15.74
C ASN A 128 10.38 3.52 17.19
N ARG A 129 11.53 3.06 17.66
CA ARG A 129 11.99 3.31 19.03
C ARG A 129 12.78 4.63 19.11
N CYS A 130 12.39 5.49 20.04
CA CYS A 130 13.16 6.68 20.35
C CYS A 130 14.50 6.35 21.04
N PRO A 131 15.54 7.20 20.86
CA PRO A 131 16.81 7.03 21.56
C PRO A 131 16.64 6.97 23.09
N PHE A 132 17.66 6.45 23.77
CA PHE A 132 17.62 6.32 25.23
C PHE A 132 17.32 7.67 25.90
N ARG A 133 16.32 7.67 26.80
CA ARG A 133 15.80 8.86 27.52
C ARG A 133 15.21 9.97 26.64
N VAL A 134 14.93 9.71 25.36
CA VAL A 134 14.23 10.65 24.49
C VAL A 134 12.73 10.33 24.50
N PRO A 135 11.86 11.25 24.95
CA PRO A 135 10.42 11.02 24.95
C PRO A 135 9.85 11.03 23.53
N CYS A 136 8.74 10.32 23.35
CA CYS A 136 7.89 10.45 22.18
C CYS A 136 6.78 11.46 22.47
N SER A 137 6.63 12.47 21.62
CA SER A 137 5.52 13.42 21.74
C SER A 137 5.04 13.80 20.35
N PHE A 138 3.72 13.78 20.15
CA PHE A 138 3.07 14.02 18.85
C PHE A 138 3.65 13.18 17.71
N GLY A 139 4.07 11.95 18.02
CA GLY A 139 4.62 11.01 17.03
C GLY A 139 6.07 11.30 16.62
N MET A 140 6.78 12.18 17.35
CA MET A 140 8.16 12.53 17.09
C MET A 140 9.02 12.32 18.33
N CYS A 141 10.19 11.71 18.13
CA CYS A 141 11.18 11.56 19.19
C CYS A 141 11.85 12.90 19.48
N GLY A 142 11.85 13.32 20.74
CA GLY A 142 12.52 14.55 21.15
C GLY A 142 11.85 15.81 20.62
N TYR A 143 10.54 15.76 20.35
CA TYR A 143 9.78 16.94 19.96
C TYR A 143 10.02 18.10 20.95
N ALA A 144 10.40 19.26 20.40
CA ALA A 144 10.78 20.47 21.15
C ALA A 144 11.95 20.31 22.15
N GLN A 145 12.74 19.22 22.06
CA GLN A 145 13.95 19.06 22.86
C GLN A 145 15.15 19.68 22.15
N PRO A 146 16.10 20.30 22.89
CA PRO A 146 17.40 20.64 22.31
C PRO A 146 18.08 19.37 21.79
N PRO A 147 18.84 19.44 20.69
CA PRO A 147 19.52 18.28 20.15
C PRO A 147 20.36 17.60 21.25
N PRO A 148 20.38 16.26 21.29
CA PRO A 148 21.15 15.54 22.29
C PRO A 148 22.59 16.03 22.26
N ARG A 149 23.11 16.47 23.42
CA ARG A 149 24.53 16.86 23.52
C ARG A 149 25.34 15.62 23.13
N PRO A 150 26.23 15.69 22.14
CA PRO A 150 27.08 14.56 21.82
C PRO A 150 27.82 14.14 23.11
N PRO A 151 28.01 12.83 23.35
CA PRO A 151 28.84 12.38 24.46
C PRO A 151 30.17 13.12 24.36
N ARG A 152 30.63 13.74 25.45
CA ARG A 152 31.92 14.43 25.43
C ARG A 152 32.97 13.39 25.01
N PRO A 153 33.64 13.59 23.86
CA PRO A 153 34.64 12.62 23.41
C PRO A 153 35.88 12.65 24.32
N PHE A 154 36.00 13.71 25.14
CA PHE A 154 37.10 13.88 26.07
C PHE A 154 36.71 13.36 27.46
N PRO A 155 37.59 12.55 28.10
CA PRO A 155 37.44 12.23 29.51
C PRO A 155 37.40 13.53 30.33
N PRO A 156 36.72 13.52 31.49
CA PRO A 156 36.71 14.68 32.38
C PRO A 156 38.16 15.07 32.67
N HIS A 157 38.49 16.35 32.47
CA HIS A 157 39.80 16.86 32.85
C HIS A 157 40.01 16.65 34.35
N PRO A 158 41.24 16.33 34.79
CA PRO A 158 41.55 16.35 36.21
C PRO A 158 41.18 17.73 36.79
N PRO A 159 40.66 17.79 38.03
CA PRO A 159 40.38 19.07 38.67
C PRO A 159 41.64 19.92 38.62
N ARG A 160 41.53 21.13 38.05
CA ARG A 160 42.67 22.06 38.05
C ARG A 160 42.99 22.36 39.52
N PRO A 161 44.27 22.31 39.92
CA PRO A 161 44.66 22.83 41.23
C PRO A 161 44.12 24.26 41.34
N PHE A 162 43.50 24.57 42.48
CA PHE A 162 43.16 25.96 42.78
C PHE A 162 44.45 26.78 42.68
N PRO A 163 44.48 27.86 41.89
CA PRO A 163 45.66 28.70 41.81
C PRO A 163 45.99 29.17 43.24
N PRO A 164 47.25 29.09 43.68
CA PRO A 164 47.65 29.48 45.04
C PRO A 164 47.44 30.98 45.30
N HIS A 165 47.12 31.75 44.26
CA HIS A 165 46.92 33.19 44.33
C HIS A 165 45.61 33.59 43.64
N PRO A 166 44.92 34.61 44.18
CA PRO A 166 43.75 35.19 43.54
C PRO A 166 44.15 35.74 42.15
N PRO A 167 43.26 35.65 41.14
CA PRO A 167 43.50 36.26 39.86
C PRO A 167 43.70 37.77 40.06
N ARG A 168 44.68 38.34 39.36
CA ARG A 168 44.88 39.79 39.35
C ARG A 168 43.60 40.46 38.81
N PRO A 169 43.23 41.65 39.30
CA PRO A 169 42.11 42.40 38.75
C PRO A 169 42.28 42.55 37.23
N ILE A 170 41.28 42.07 36.47
CA ILE A 170 41.26 42.25 35.03
C ILE A 170 41.01 43.75 34.80
N PRO A 171 41.90 44.47 34.09
CA PRO A 171 41.65 45.86 33.74
C PRO A 171 40.34 45.98 32.97
N PRO A 172 39.56 47.06 33.16
CA PRO A 172 38.34 47.27 32.40
C PRO A 172 38.66 47.20 30.90
N HIS A 173 38.03 46.26 30.20
CA HIS A 173 38.12 46.22 28.75
C HIS A 173 37.41 47.47 28.20
N PRO A 174 37.99 48.16 27.21
CA PRO A 174 37.28 49.22 26.53
C PRO A 174 35.98 48.67 25.92
N PRO A 175 34.90 49.47 25.89
CA PRO A 175 33.66 49.05 25.26
C PRO A 175 33.94 48.64 23.82
N ARG A 176 33.45 47.46 23.44
CA ARG A 176 33.55 47.03 22.03
C ARG A 176 32.80 48.04 21.17
N PRO A 177 33.38 48.50 20.04
CA PRO A 177 32.65 49.30 19.08
C PRO A 177 31.37 48.57 18.66
N PHE A 178 30.30 49.32 18.43
CA PHE A 178 29.09 48.77 17.85
C PHE A 178 29.45 48.13 16.49
N PRO A 179 28.99 46.89 16.22
CA PRO A 179 29.16 46.33 14.90
C PRO A 179 28.45 47.23 13.87
N PRO A 180 29.01 47.37 12.65
CA PRO A 180 28.33 48.12 11.60
C PRO A 180 26.96 47.50 11.30
N PRO A 181 25.97 48.30 10.87
CA PRO A 181 24.69 47.77 10.43
C PRO A 181 24.90 46.67 9.40
N HIS A 182 24.25 45.52 9.59
CA HIS A 182 24.24 44.49 8.57
C HIS A 182 23.58 45.05 7.31
N PRO A 183 24.14 44.83 6.11
CA PRO A 183 23.47 45.16 4.87
C PRO A 183 22.10 44.50 4.84
N HIS A 184 21.08 45.23 4.38
CA HIS A 184 19.76 44.65 4.18
C HIS A 184 19.89 43.39 3.33
N ARG A 185 19.41 42.26 3.88
CA ARG A 185 19.31 41.02 3.12
C ARG A 185 18.46 41.30 1.88
N PRO A 186 18.95 41.03 0.66
CA PRO A 186 18.13 41.14 -0.54
C PRO A 186 16.87 40.31 -0.34
N GLN A 187 15.70 40.89 -0.62
CA GLN A 187 14.46 40.14 -0.59
C GLN A 187 14.58 38.94 -1.53
N PRO A 188 14.13 37.74 -1.14
CA PRO A 188 14.11 36.61 -2.05
C PRO A 188 13.26 36.98 -3.26
N THR A 189 13.88 36.94 -4.45
CA THR A 189 13.20 37.18 -5.71
C THR A 189 12.06 36.16 -5.86
N PRO A 190 10.84 36.59 -6.26
CA PRO A 190 9.76 35.67 -6.57
C PRO A 190 10.20 34.71 -7.66
N CYS A 191 9.93 33.41 -7.49
CA CYS A 191 10.17 32.43 -8.54
C CYS A 191 9.36 32.80 -9.79
N PRO A 192 9.92 32.69 -11.01
CA PRO A 192 9.16 32.91 -12.23
C PRO A 192 8.00 31.90 -12.29
N PRO A 193 6.82 32.29 -12.83
CA PRO A 193 5.71 31.37 -13.00
C PRO A 193 6.12 30.28 -13.99
N THR A 194 6.45 29.10 -13.47
CA THR A 194 6.67 27.94 -14.31
C THR A 194 5.31 27.28 -14.54
N GLN A 195 4.96 27.18 -15.81
CA GLN A 195 3.95 26.35 -16.50
C GLN A 195 3.04 25.38 -15.69
N PRO A 196 1.82 25.08 -16.18
CA PRO A 196 0.77 24.45 -15.38
C PRO A 196 1.15 23.02 -14.94
N GLY A 197 1.44 22.87 -13.65
CA GLY A 197 1.69 21.60 -12.99
C GLY A 197 1.62 21.76 -11.47
N PRO A 198 1.34 20.69 -10.69
CA PRO A 198 1.22 20.79 -9.25
C PRO A 198 2.58 21.13 -8.60
N PRO A 199 2.61 22.01 -7.58
CA PRO A 199 3.86 22.51 -7.01
C PRO A 199 4.66 21.40 -6.28
N PRO A 200 6.01 21.39 -6.39
CA PRO A 200 6.84 20.47 -5.62
C PRO A 200 6.80 20.81 -4.12
N ARG A 201 6.82 19.79 -3.25
CA ARG A 201 6.66 19.94 -1.79
C ARG A 201 7.83 20.64 -1.06
N THR A 202 8.96 20.89 -1.72
CA THR A 202 10.12 21.61 -1.15
C THR A 202 10.99 22.18 -2.26
N CYS A 203 11.38 23.46 -2.17
CA CYS A 203 12.39 24.05 -3.04
C CYS A 203 13.79 23.48 -2.69
N PRO A 204 14.59 23.04 -3.67
CA PRO A 204 16.00 22.73 -3.43
C PRO A 204 16.72 24.02 -3.03
N ARG A 205 17.40 24.02 -1.87
CA ARG A 205 18.37 25.08 -1.54
C ARG A 205 19.41 25.10 -2.66
N GLY A 206 19.64 26.30 -3.20
CA GLY A 206 20.50 26.52 -4.36
C GLY A 206 21.81 25.74 -4.26
N LEU A 207 22.16 25.05 -5.36
CA LEU A 207 23.52 24.60 -5.60
C LEU A 207 24.46 25.81 -5.49
N PRO A 208 25.65 25.69 -4.86
CA PRO A 208 26.69 26.71 -5.01
C PRO A 208 27.04 26.85 -6.50
N PRO A 209 27.34 28.07 -6.98
CA PRO A 209 27.71 28.29 -8.37
C PRO A 209 28.99 27.52 -8.72
N PRO A 210 29.17 27.08 -9.98
CA PRO A 210 30.39 26.41 -10.42
C PRO A 210 31.58 27.36 -10.26
N LEU A 211 32.69 26.81 -9.74
CA LEU A 211 33.97 27.51 -9.61
C LEU A 211 34.38 28.07 -10.98
N LYS A 212 34.49 29.40 -11.07
CA LYS A 212 35.04 30.09 -12.24
C LYS A 212 36.52 29.71 -12.32
N GLY A 213 36.92 29.07 -13.42
CA GLY A 213 38.30 28.66 -13.65
C GLY A 213 39.26 29.84 -13.60
N ASP A 214 40.36 29.66 -12.87
CA ASP A 214 41.46 30.61 -12.79
C ASP A 214 42.13 30.73 -14.17
N HIS A 215 41.96 31.89 -14.82
CA HIS A 215 42.86 32.31 -15.87
C HIS A 215 44.12 32.90 -15.22
N SER A 216 45.17 32.09 -15.15
CA SER A 216 46.53 32.55 -14.88
C SER A 216 47.00 33.48 -16.01
N PRO A 217 47.52 34.69 -15.73
CA PRO A 217 48.30 35.42 -16.71
C PRO A 217 49.73 34.91 -16.70
N SER A 218 50.15 34.35 -17.84
CA SER A 218 51.54 34.11 -18.18
C SER A 218 52.31 35.42 -18.18
N ARG A 219 53.29 35.53 -17.28
CA ARG A 219 54.25 36.64 -17.24
C ARG A 219 55.40 36.33 -18.20
N SER A 220 55.62 37.23 -19.15
CA SER A 220 56.86 37.36 -19.93
C SER A 220 57.97 37.94 -19.08
#